data_AF-A0A1H9UHD8-F1
#
_entry.id   AF-A0A1H9UHD8-F1
#
_cell.length_a   1.000
_cell.length_b   1.000
_cell.length_c   1.000
_cell.angle_alpha   90.00
_cell.angle_beta   90.00
_cell.angle_gamma   90.00
#
_symmetry.space_group_name_H-M   'P 1'
#
loop_
_entity.id
_entity.type
_entity.pdbx_description
1 polymer ?
#
loop_
_entity_poly.entity_id
_entity_poly.type
_entity_poly.pdbx_seq_one_letter_code
_entity_poly.pdbx_strand_id
1 'polypeptide(L)'
;MTTFSEMFVQARGKPITIGGMTLDSSLEVAPLPHEMSTLSWEFESPWPKGQVGLKFRAIDCSFQYADVDTHDLYVLHGQANQGSVTIANTSDISLVGITNIYRSGTSLDSFEYCNGDQAMRIDETSPGVFAFRANNGSPADRMALADISGTITITPAPKSPAPRLTDMPSIQRYCYIDTTHHSTEDEALIGYATTVTGNTAATSEAIKTLIGRFDGSDHAVVASAEDAVVIEVDISDEDTTEFSMVDEAHLWGLSIVRLFDRKVLTKNLYN
;
A
#
# COMPACT_ATOMS: atom_id res chain seq x y z
N MET A 1 30.32 -1.86 10.89
CA MET A 1 30.10 -1.28 9.55
C MET A 1 28.98 -0.27 9.69
N THR A 2 29.18 0.98 9.26
CA THR A 2 28.13 2.02 9.25
C THR A 2 26.92 1.56 8.44
N THR A 3 25.71 1.90 8.88
CA THR A 3 24.46 1.56 8.16
C THR A 3 24.20 2.53 7.01
N PHE A 4 23.42 2.13 6.01
CA PHE A 4 23.02 3.05 4.95
C PHE A 4 22.20 4.22 5.50
N SER A 5 21.33 3.98 6.47
CA SER A 5 20.55 5.03 7.13
C SER A 5 21.47 6.05 7.79
N GLU A 6 22.49 5.63 8.53
CA GLU A 6 23.49 6.53 9.12
C GLU A 6 24.22 7.34 8.04
N MET A 7 24.59 6.72 6.92
CA MET A 7 25.27 7.39 5.81
C MET A 7 24.36 8.43 5.12
N PHE A 8 23.10 8.08 4.86
CA PHE A 8 22.13 9.02 4.28
C PHE A 8 21.78 10.15 5.24
N VAL A 9 21.70 9.90 6.55
CA VAL A 9 21.52 10.96 7.57
C VAL A 9 22.71 11.92 7.53
N GLN A 10 23.94 11.41 7.49
CA GLN A 10 25.15 12.24 7.37
C GLN A 10 25.16 13.02 6.05
N ALA A 11 24.69 12.41 4.95
CA ALA A 11 24.54 13.05 3.65
C ALA A 11 23.30 13.96 3.54
N ARG A 12 22.46 14.03 4.58
CA ARG A 12 21.18 14.78 4.62
C ARG A 12 20.23 14.38 3.50
N GLY A 13 20.07 13.07 3.28
CA GLY A 13 19.22 12.49 2.25
C GLY A 13 19.79 12.59 0.83
N LYS A 14 20.98 13.18 0.65
CA LYS A 14 21.64 13.22 -0.67
C LYS A 14 22.20 11.85 -1.06
N PRO A 15 22.35 11.59 -2.37
CA PRO A 15 22.97 10.37 -2.84
C PRO A 15 24.38 10.21 -2.27
N ILE A 16 24.77 8.97 -1.97
CA ILE A 16 26.09 8.62 -1.43
C ILE A 16 26.86 7.79 -2.46
N THR A 17 28.18 7.91 -2.45
CA THR A 17 29.05 7.12 -3.36
C THR A 17 29.92 6.15 -2.56
N ILE A 18 29.82 4.85 -2.87
CA ILE A 18 30.60 3.79 -2.23
C ILE A 18 31.10 2.82 -3.29
N GLY A 19 32.40 2.54 -3.31
CA GLY A 19 32.98 1.58 -4.26
C GLY A 19 32.76 1.94 -5.74
N GLY A 20 32.61 3.23 -6.05
CA GLY A 20 32.31 3.72 -7.41
C GLY A 20 30.83 3.62 -7.82
N MET A 21 29.94 3.17 -6.93
CA MET A 21 28.50 3.16 -7.16
C MET A 21 27.85 4.34 -6.43
N THR A 22 26.92 5.01 -7.10
CA THR A 22 26.02 6.01 -6.49
C THR A 22 24.76 5.32 -6.01
N LEU A 23 24.35 5.61 -4.78
CA LEU A 23 23.18 5.06 -4.13
C LEU A 23 22.30 6.18 -3.61
N ASP A 24 21.00 5.99 -3.76
CA ASP A 24 19.93 6.91 -3.39
C ASP A 24 19.09 6.29 -2.26
N SER A 25 18.54 7.15 -1.40
CA SER A 25 17.57 6.70 -0.39
C SER A 25 16.16 6.49 -0.97
N SER A 26 15.89 7.11 -2.12
CA SER A 26 14.60 7.10 -2.81
C SER A 26 14.78 7.53 -4.26
N LEU A 27 13.90 7.05 -5.13
CA LEU A 27 13.67 7.66 -6.43
C LEU A 27 12.68 8.81 -6.26
N GLU A 28 13.03 9.99 -6.76
CA GLU A 28 12.14 11.16 -6.78
C GLU A 28 11.81 11.49 -8.24
N VAL A 29 10.51 11.49 -8.58
CA VAL A 29 10.04 11.84 -9.93
C VAL A 29 9.05 12.98 -9.88
N ALA A 30 9.22 13.97 -10.77
CA ALA A 30 8.31 15.09 -10.88
C ALA A 30 7.23 14.80 -11.93
N PRO A 31 5.93 14.79 -11.57
CA PRO A 31 4.86 14.78 -12.56
C PRO A 31 4.82 16.11 -13.33
N LEU A 32 4.17 16.10 -14.50
CA LEU A 32 4.03 17.32 -15.30
C LEU A 32 3.20 18.38 -14.54
N PRO A 33 3.64 19.66 -14.49
CA PRO A 33 2.90 20.74 -13.84
C PRO A 33 1.50 20.91 -14.42
N HIS A 34 0.50 21.04 -13.54
CA HIS A 34 -0.90 21.27 -13.91
C HIS A 34 -1.51 20.24 -14.88
N GLU A 35 -0.89 19.07 -15.03
CA GLU A 35 -1.32 18.01 -15.93
C GLU A 35 -1.44 16.69 -15.18
N MET A 36 -2.25 15.78 -15.73
CA MET A 36 -2.28 14.40 -15.24
C MET A 36 -1.09 13.63 -15.81
N SER A 37 -0.43 12.84 -14.96
CA SER A 37 0.64 11.92 -15.37
C SER A 37 0.22 10.48 -15.06
N THR A 38 0.73 9.51 -15.80
CA THR A 38 0.63 8.09 -15.45
C THR A 38 1.97 7.63 -14.91
N LEU A 39 1.96 7.04 -13.72
CA LEU A 39 3.10 6.37 -13.11
C LEU A 39 2.87 4.87 -13.19
N SER A 40 3.76 4.16 -13.89
CA SER A 40 3.71 2.71 -14.02
C SER A 40 4.95 2.07 -13.39
N TRP A 41 4.79 0.85 -12.90
CA TRP A 41 5.85 0.07 -12.31
C TRP A 41 5.82 -1.37 -12.78
N GLU A 42 6.99 -1.98 -12.80
CA GLU A 42 7.18 -3.43 -12.93
C GLU A 42 8.43 -3.81 -12.12
N PHE A 43 8.33 -4.82 -11.26
CA PHE A 43 9.48 -5.26 -10.47
C PHE A 43 9.39 -6.74 -10.09
N GLU A 44 10.54 -7.30 -9.74
CA GLU A 44 10.69 -8.65 -9.22
C GLU A 44 11.55 -8.66 -7.96
N SER A 45 11.42 -9.73 -7.19
CA SER A 45 12.18 -9.97 -5.97
C SER A 45 12.40 -11.48 -5.78
N PRO A 46 13.53 -11.91 -5.21
CA PRO A 46 13.71 -13.28 -4.75
C PRO A 46 13.10 -13.54 -3.36
N TRP A 47 12.57 -12.52 -2.67
CA TRP A 47 11.95 -12.67 -1.36
C TRP A 47 10.57 -13.34 -1.45
N PRO A 48 10.08 -13.97 -0.37
CA PRO A 48 8.71 -14.45 -0.31
C PRO A 48 7.69 -13.33 -0.55
N LYS A 49 6.53 -13.70 -1.10
CA LYS A 49 5.42 -12.76 -1.36
C LYS A 49 5.06 -11.99 -0.08
N GLY A 50 4.75 -10.69 -0.23
CA GLY A 50 4.31 -9.80 0.85
C GLY A 50 5.41 -9.31 1.81
N GLN A 51 6.66 -9.77 1.67
CA GLN A 51 7.75 -9.40 2.59
C GLN A 51 8.46 -8.10 2.20
N VAL A 52 8.49 -7.78 0.92
CA VAL A 52 9.16 -6.59 0.39
C VAL A 52 8.29 -5.92 -0.67
N GLY A 53 8.59 -4.66 -0.98
CA GLY A 53 7.84 -3.93 -1.98
C GLY A 53 8.39 -2.54 -2.23
N LEU A 54 7.53 -1.68 -2.79
CA LEU A 54 7.76 -0.25 -2.92
C LEU A 54 6.64 0.51 -2.21
N LYS A 55 7.02 1.65 -1.66
CA LYS A 55 6.12 2.69 -1.20
C LYS A 55 6.26 3.89 -2.11
N PHE A 56 5.14 4.39 -2.59
CA PHE A 56 5.02 5.64 -3.32
C PHE A 56 4.38 6.67 -2.41
N ARG A 57 4.89 7.89 -2.45
CA ARG A 57 4.38 9.04 -1.71
C ARG A 57 4.24 10.23 -2.63
N ALA A 58 3.03 10.77 -2.75
CA ALA A 58 2.76 12.00 -3.46
C ALA A 58 2.93 13.21 -2.52
N ILE A 59 3.63 14.23 -3.00
CA ILE A 59 3.88 15.51 -2.31
C ILE A 59 3.39 16.61 -3.25
N ASP A 60 2.47 17.45 -2.75
CA ASP A 60 1.77 18.50 -3.52
C ASP A 60 1.05 18.03 -4.80
N CYS A 61 0.83 16.72 -4.91
CA CYS A 61 0.00 16.04 -5.90
C CYS A 61 -0.74 14.87 -5.24
N SER A 62 -1.66 14.22 -5.95
CA SER A 62 -2.37 13.04 -5.47
C SER A 62 -2.34 11.90 -6.48
N PHE A 63 -2.41 10.67 -5.98
CA PHE A 63 -2.74 9.52 -6.80
C PHE A 63 -4.25 9.42 -6.92
N GLN A 64 -4.75 9.43 -8.16
CA GLN A 64 -6.14 9.15 -8.45
C GLN A 64 -6.35 7.64 -8.50
N TYR A 65 -7.11 7.15 -7.52
CA TYR A 65 -7.44 5.75 -7.38
C TYR A 65 -8.94 5.59 -7.12
N ALA A 66 -9.69 4.96 -8.04
CA ALA A 66 -11.11 4.65 -7.88
C ALA A 66 -11.97 5.79 -7.26
N ASP A 67 -11.86 6.98 -7.84
CA ASP A 67 -12.57 8.20 -7.41
C ASP A 67 -12.15 8.77 -6.02
N VAL A 68 -11.04 8.29 -5.47
CA VAL A 68 -10.41 8.79 -4.23
C VAL A 68 -8.99 9.29 -4.52
N ASP A 69 -8.66 10.46 -3.95
CA ASP A 69 -7.29 10.95 -3.89
C ASP A 69 -6.56 10.32 -2.70
N THR A 70 -5.46 9.60 -2.97
CA THR A 70 -4.53 9.12 -1.93
C THR A 70 -3.14 9.72 -2.13
N HIS A 71 -2.38 9.80 -1.03
CA HIS A 71 -1.03 10.36 -1.02
C HIS A 71 0.04 9.30 -0.75
N ASP A 72 -0.35 8.10 -0.31
CA ASP A 72 0.56 6.98 -0.12
C ASP A 72 -0.01 5.75 -0.85
N LEU A 73 0.86 5.00 -1.52
CA LEU A 73 0.54 3.71 -2.16
C LEU A 73 1.63 2.71 -1.80
N TYR A 74 1.22 1.48 -1.48
CA TYR A 74 2.12 0.36 -1.19
C TYR A 74 1.91 -0.72 -2.26
N VAL A 75 2.98 -1.18 -2.87
CA VAL A 75 2.95 -2.29 -3.84
C VAL A 75 3.89 -3.38 -3.35
N LEU A 76 3.36 -4.57 -3.12
CA LEU A 76 4.11 -5.65 -2.51
C LEU A 76 4.48 -6.71 -3.53
N HIS A 77 5.66 -7.30 -3.35
CA HIS A 77 6.11 -8.43 -4.15
C HIS A 77 5.12 -9.60 -4.00
N GLY A 78 4.81 -10.24 -5.12
CA GLY A 78 3.86 -11.33 -5.22
C GLY A 78 2.39 -10.91 -5.32
N GLN A 79 2.09 -9.61 -5.20
CA GLN A 79 0.72 -9.07 -5.17
C GLN A 79 0.49 -8.00 -6.25
N ALA A 80 1.42 -7.05 -6.37
CA ALA A 80 1.30 -5.90 -7.28
C ALA A 80 2.64 -5.60 -7.95
N ASN A 81 3.32 -6.63 -8.44
CA ASN A 81 4.62 -6.51 -9.12
C ASN A 81 4.55 -5.59 -10.34
N GLN A 82 3.42 -5.54 -11.01
CA GLN A 82 3.17 -4.68 -12.15
C GLN A 82 1.89 -3.88 -11.92
N GLY A 83 1.88 -2.62 -12.35
CA GLY A 83 0.70 -1.79 -12.29
C GLY A 83 0.95 -0.35 -12.75
N SER A 84 -0.10 0.46 -12.66
CA SER A 84 -0.01 1.89 -12.98
C SER A 84 -1.04 2.70 -12.20
N VAL A 85 -0.74 3.95 -11.90
CA VAL A 85 -1.66 4.89 -11.25
C VAL A 85 -1.60 6.25 -11.93
N THR A 86 -2.74 6.96 -11.95
CA THR A 86 -2.77 8.35 -12.42
C THR A 86 -2.38 9.28 -11.29
N ILE A 87 -1.54 10.25 -11.59
CA ILE A 87 -1.17 11.34 -10.70
C ILE A 87 -1.94 12.58 -11.16
N ALA A 88 -2.77 13.13 -10.28
CA ALA A 88 -3.33 14.46 -10.48
C ALA A 88 -2.37 15.49 -9.89
N ASN A 89 -1.87 16.36 -10.76
CA ASN A 89 -1.00 17.44 -10.36
C ASN A 89 -1.64 18.80 -10.67
N THR A 90 -1.76 19.64 -9.64
CA THR A 90 -2.26 21.02 -9.77
C THR A 90 -1.21 22.08 -9.42
N SER A 91 0.03 21.65 -9.14
CA SER A 91 1.13 22.47 -8.63
C SER A 91 2.35 22.41 -9.57
N ASP A 92 3.18 23.46 -9.50
CA ASP A 92 4.45 23.57 -10.23
C ASP A 92 5.58 22.76 -9.59
N ILE A 93 5.47 22.41 -8.30
CA ILE A 93 6.58 21.87 -7.49
C ILE A 93 6.28 20.48 -6.89
N SER A 94 5.41 19.73 -7.54
CA SER A 94 5.00 18.41 -7.07
C SER A 94 6.07 17.34 -7.24
N LEU A 95 6.02 16.35 -6.36
CA LEU A 95 6.98 15.25 -6.33
C LEU A 95 6.29 13.94 -5.98
N VAL A 96 6.74 12.85 -6.60
CA VAL A 96 6.47 11.49 -6.14
C VAL A 96 7.77 10.87 -5.67
N GLY A 97 7.82 10.56 -4.37
CA GLY A 97 8.90 9.80 -3.76
C GLY A 97 8.60 8.31 -3.80
N ILE A 98 9.59 7.51 -4.19
CA ILE A 98 9.49 6.05 -4.32
C ILE A 98 10.62 5.44 -3.49
N THR A 99 10.26 4.68 -2.47
CA THR A 99 11.19 4.02 -1.56
C THR A 99 10.94 2.53 -1.56
N ASN A 100 11.98 1.72 -1.49
CA ASN A 100 11.81 0.30 -1.20
C ASN A 100 11.41 0.09 0.26
N ILE A 101 10.63 -0.95 0.52
CA ILE A 101 10.13 -1.30 1.86
C ILE A 101 10.32 -2.78 2.14
N TYR A 102 10.48 -3.13 3.41
CA TYR A 102 10.44 -4.50 3.88
C TYR A 102 9.58 -4.63 5.15
N ARG A 103 9.02 -5.81 5.37
CA ARG A 103 8.22 -6.12 6.54
C ARG A 103 9.13 -6.24 7.77
N SER A 104 8.84 -5.46 8.81
CA SER A 104 9.66 -5.45 10.01
C SER A 104 9.66 -6.82 10.68
N GLY A 105 10.84 -7.30 11.08
CA GLY A 105 10.95 -8.45 11.97
C GLY A 105 10.57 -8.16 13.43
N THR A 106 10.44 -6.89 13.81
CA THR A 106 10.12 -6.46 15.18
C THR A 106 8.65 -6.12 15.38
N SER A 107 7.94 -5.82 14.30
CA SER A 107 6.50 -5.57 14.28
C SER A 107 5.92 -6.17 13.00
N LEU A 108 5.22 -7.31 13.18
CA LEU A 108 4.70 -8.15 12.09
C LEU A 108 3.75 -7.40 11.15
N ASP A 109 3.21 -6.26 11.59
CA ASP A 109 2.20 -5.47 10.85
C ASP A 109 2.72 -4.12 10.34
N SER A 110 4.04 -3.85 10.45
CA SER A 110 4.62 -2.59 9.97
C SER A 110 5.70 -2.81 8.94
N PHE A 111 5.64 -2.00 7.88
CA PHE A 111 6.74 -1.85 6.93
C PHE A 111 7.76 -0.86 7.47
N GLU A 112 9.02 -1.25 7.46
CA GLU A 112 10.14 -0.34 7.68
C GLU A 112 10.53 0.30 6.35
N TYR A 113 10.69 1.61 6.38
CA TYR A 113 11.15 2.43 5.27
C TYR A 113 11.89 3.64 5.83
N CYS A 114 12.95 4.09 5.16
CA CYS A 114 13.80 5.23 5.56
C CYS A 114 14.53 5.10 6.94
N ASN A 115 14.18 4.10 7.76
CA ASN A 115 14.75 3.86 9.10
C ASN A 115 15.58 2.56 9.18
N GLY A 116 15.74 1.85 8.06
CA GLY A 116 16.54 0.62 7.94
C GLY A 116 17.70 0.77 6.96
N ASP A 117 18.51 -0.28 6.82
CA ASP A 117 19.67 -0.39 5.91
C ASP A 117 19.27 -0.46 4.41
N GLN A 118 18.37 0.41 3.98
CA GLN A 118 17.83 0.45 2.63
C GLN A 118 18.65 1.39 1.75
N ALA A 119 18.89 0.97 0.51
CA ALA A 119 19.49 1.79 -0.52
C ALA A 119 18.98 1.34 -1.88
N MET A 120 18.86 2.31 -2.79
CA MET A 120 18.50 2.10 -4.18
C MET A 120 19.68 2.51 -5.06
N ARG A 121 19.88 1.78 -6.14
CA ARG A 121 20.60 2.28 -7.31
C ARG A 121 19.56 2.59 -8.37
N ILE A 122 19.68 3.77 -8.95
CA ILE A 122 18.72 4.29 -9.92
C ILE A 122 19.50 4.71 -11.15
N ASP A 123 19.05 4.26 -12.32
CA ASP A 123 19.59 4.63 -13.62
C ASP A 123 18.41 5.07 -14.52
N GLU A 124 18.38 6.33 -14.94
CA GLU A 124 17.42 6.78 -15.97
C GLU A 124 17.89 6.26 -17.33
N THR A 125 17.14 5.33 -17.91
CA THR A 125 17.49 4.62 -19.15
C THR A 125 16.97 5.33 -20.39
N SER A 126 15.90 6.10 -20.24
CA SER A 126 15.33 7.02 -21.21
C SER A 126 14.46 8.05 -20.47
N PRO A 127 14.12 9.20 -21.07
CA PRO A 127 13.37 10.25 -20.37
C PRO A 127 12.09 9.71 -19.71
N GLY A 128 12.03 9.80 -18.38
CA GLY A 128 10.90 9.31 -17.58
C GLY A 128 10.86 7.79 -17.35
N VAL A 129 11.92 7.04 -17.69
CA VAL A 129 12.02 5.59 -17.47
C VAL A 129 13.27 5.27 -16.65
N PHE A 130 13.05 4.78 -15.44
CA PHE A 130 14.07 4.54 -14.43
C PHE A 130 14.19 3.04 -14.15
N ALA A 131 15.35 2.47 -14.46
CA ALA A 131 15.70 1.15 -13.97
C ALA A 131 16.22 1.30 -12.54
N PHE A 132 15.75 0.43 -11.64
CA PHE A 132 16.19 0.46 -10.25
C PHE A 132 16.59 -0.92 -9.74
N ARG A 133 17.50 -0.93 -8.77
CA ARG A 133 17.83 -2.09 -7.94
C ARG A 133 17.92 -1.64 -6.49
N ALA A 134 17.31 -2.38 -5.58
CA ALA A 134 17.22 -2.00 -4.18
C ALA A 134 17.65 -3.15 -3.25
N ASN A 135 18.10 -2.76 -2.07
CA ASN A 135 18.30 -3.67 -0.95
C ASN A 135 17.21 -3.48 0.11
N ASN A 136 16.60 -4.59 0.52
CA ASN A 136 15.61 -4.74 1.56
C ASN A 136 16.12 -5.75 2.61
N GLY A 137 16.82 -5.25 3.64
CA GLY A 137 17.14 -6.05 4.81
C GLY A 137 18.61 -6.47 4.91
N SER A 138 18.84 -7.72 5.33
CA SER A 138 20.01 -8.22 6.08
C SER A 138 21.38 -7.55 5.83
N PRO A 139 22.15 -7.25 6.91
CA PRO A 139 23.49 -6.67 6.83
C PRO A 139 24.55 -7.40 6.00
N ALA A 140 24.33 -8.69 5.72
CA ALA A 140 25.36 -9.56 5.16
C ALA A 140 25.66 -9.27 3.68
N ASP A 141 24.71 -8.74 2.90
CA ASP A 141 24.82 -8.57 1.43
C ASP A 141 24.49 -7.15 0.95
N ARG A 142 24.86 -6.14 1.75
CA ARG A 142 24.53 -4.70 1.56
C ARG A 142 24.99 -4.05 0.23
N MET A 143 25.85 -4.69 -0.57
CA MET A 143 26.28 -4.15 -1.88
C MET A 143 25.75 -4.95 -3.09
N ALA A 144 25.02 -6.05 -2.87
CA ALA A 144 24.55 -6.89 -3.96
C ALA A 144 23.33 -6.33 -4.72
N LEU A 145 22.54 -5.45 -4.08
CA LEU A 145 21.29 -4.90 -4.62
C LEU A 145 20.42 -6.00 -5.27
N ALA A 146 20.22 -7.08 -4.52
CA ALA A 146 19.64 -8.32 -5.03
C ALA A 146 18.17 -8.52 -4.62
N ASP A 147 17.60 -7.61 -3.85
CA ASP A 147 16.31 -7.84 -3.20
C ASP A 147 15.14 -7.38 -4.06
N ILE A 148 15.24 -6.24 -4.72
CA ILE A 148 14.24 -5.82 -5.70
C ILE A 148 14.95 -5.25 -6.91
N SER A 149 14.51 -5.61 -8.10
CA SER A 149 14.89 -4.94 -9.33
C SER A 149 13.68 -4.72 -10.21
N GLY A 150 13.64 -3.60 -10.91
CA GLY A 150 12.50 -3.27 -11.75
C GLY A 150 12.68 -1.99 -12.54
N THR A 151 11.56 -1.55 -13.13
CA THR A 151 11.45 -0.32 -13.89
C THR A 151 10.28 0.52 -13.36
N ILE A 152 10.52 1.81 -13.22
CA ILE A 152 9.50 2.83 -13.00
C ILE A 152 9.40 3.69 -14.25
N THR A 153 8.19 3.95 -14.71
CA THR A 153 7.92 4.80 -15.87
C THR A 153 6.95 5.90 -15.48
N ILE A 154 7.25 7.15 -15.83
CA ILE A 154 6.32 8.29 -15.71
C ILE A 154 6.10 8.93 -17.07
N THR A 155 4.84 9.05 -17.47
CA THR A 155 4.44 9.61 -18.77
C THR A 155 3.28 10.59 -18.61
N PRO A 156 3.06 11.51 -19.56
CA PRO A 156 1.81 12.26 -19.61
C PRO A 156 0.62 11.30 -19.67
N ALA A 157 -0.41 11.55 -18.87
CA ALA A 157 -1.61 10.73 -18.97
C ALA A 157 -2.28 10.95 -20.33
N PRO A 158 -2.83 9.90 -20.98
CA PRO A 158 -3.66 10.10 -22.16
C PRO A 158 -4.82 11.04 -21.83
N LYS A 159 -5.27 11.87 -22.79
CA LYS A 159 -6.45 12.75 -22.62
C LYS A 159 -7.79 12.00 -22.47
N SER A 160 -7.74 10.68 -22.53
CA SER A 160 -8.82 9.75 -22.21
C SER A 160 -8.51 9.15 -20.84
N PRO A 161 -9.48 8.94 -19.94
CA PRO A 161 -9.20 8.44 -18.60
C PRO A 161 -8.24 7.24 -18.71
N ALA A 162 -7.15 7.30 -17.95
CA ALA A 162 -6.16 6.23 -17.94
C ALA A 162 -6.88 4.90 -17.79
N PRO A 163 -6.35 3.80 -18.36
CA PRO A 163 -6.84 2.48 -18.00
C PRO A 163 -6.85 2.40 -16.46
N ARG A 164 -8.05 2.29 -15.87
CA ARG A 164 -8.22 1.91 -14.47
C ARG A 164 -7.39 0.65 -14.28
N LEU A 165 -6.69 0.47 -13.15
CA LEU A 165 -6.04 -0.81 -12.86
C LEU A 165 -7.05 -1.91 -13.15
N THR A 166 -6.85 -2.61 -14.25
CA THR A 166 -7.47 -3.89 -14.49
C THR A 166 -6.72 -4.81 -13.55
N ASP A 167 -7.48 -5.35 -12.60
CA ASP A 167 -7.11 -6.18 -11.46
C ASP A 167 -6.95 -5.37 -10.18
N MET A 168 -8.00 -5.46 -9.34
CA MET A 168 -7.86 -5.10 -7.93
C MET A 168 -6.68 -5.89 -7.34
N PRO A 169 -5.87 -5.28 -6.44
CA PRO A 169 -4.85 -6.02 -5.75
C PRO A 169 -5.49 -7.22 -5.06
N SER A 170 -4.85 -8.38 -5.16
CA SER A 170 -5.38 -9.61 -4.58
C SER A 170 -5.55 -9.47 -3.08
N ILE A 171 -4.70 -8.67 -2.41
CA ILE A 171 -4.95 -8.29 -1.01
C ILE A 171 -5.90 -7.10 -0.92
N GLN A 172 -6.97 -7.29 -0.16
CA GLN A 172 -8.00 -6.30 0.12
C GLN A 172 -8.17 -6.11 1.61
N ARG A 173 -8.56 -4.88 2.00
CA ARG A 173 -8.98 -4.60 3.37
C ARG A 173 -10.47 -4.34 3.42
N TYR A 174 -11.11 -5.03 4.36
CA TYR A 174 -12.53 -4.90 4.62
C TYR A 174 -12.74 -4.47 6.07
N CYS A 175 -13.59 -3.48 6.28
CA CYS A 175 -14.08 -3.11 7.59
C CYS A 175 -15.49 -3.67 7.76
N TYR A 176 -15.64 -4.61 8.69
CA TYR A 176 -16.93 -5.07 9.16
C TYR A 176 -17.40 -4.16 10.28
N ILE A 177 -18.66 -3.73 10.21
CA ILE A 177 -19.26 -2.78 11.14
C ILE A 177 -20.58 -3.35 11.63
N ASP A 178 -20.73 -3.45 12.95
CA ASP A 178 -21.99 -3.70 13.61
C ASP A 178 -22.78 -2.38 13.69
N THR A 179 -23.81 -2.26 12.84
CA THR A 179 -24.57 -1.02 12.72
C THR A 179 -25.66 -0.84 13.76
N THR A 180 -25.73 -1.70 14.78
CA THR A 180 -26.73 -1.61 15.86
C THR A 180 -26.76 -0.23 16.54
N HIS A 181 -25.60 0.46 16.56
CA HIS A 181 -25.46 1.80 17.15
C HIS A 181 -24.98 2.87 16.16
N HIS A 182 -24.94 2.55 14.86
CA HIS A 182 -24.41 3.45 13.82
C HIS A 182 -25.43 3.75 12.74
N SER A 183 -25.19 4.85 12.03
CA SER A 183 -25.91 5.15 10.80
C SER A 183 -25.64 4.08 9.73
N THR A 184 -26.66 3.74 8.94
CA THR A 184 -26.55 2.84 7.78
C THR A 184 -26.35 3.61 6.46
N GLU A 185 -26.19 4.93 6.53
CA GLU A 185 -25.82 5.76 5.38
C GLU A 185 -24.39 5.46 4.92
N ASP A 186 -24.18 5.42 3.60
CA ASP A 186 -22.89 5.02 3.03
C ASP A 186 -21.74 5.92 3.50
N GLU A 187 -21.93 7.24 3.46
CA GLU A 187 -20.91 8.20 3.87
C GLU A 187 -20.53 8.04 5.36
N ALA A 188 -21.49 7.71 6.21
CA ALA A 188 -21.26 7.50 7.63
C ALA A 188 -20.49 6.19 7.88
N LEU A 189 -20.84 5.11 7.18
CA LEU A 189 -20.14 3.83 7.27
C LEU A 189 -18.71 3.94 6.75
N ILE A 190 -18.50 4.61 5.61
CA ILE A 190 -17.18 4.86 5.03
C ILE A 190 -16.35 5.73 5.98
N GLY A 191 -16.95 6.81 6.49
CA GLY A 191 -16.31 7.70 7.45
C GLY A 191 -15.86 6.93 8.69
N TYR A 192 -16.73 6.10 9.26
CA TYR A 192 -16.37 5.29 10.42
C TYR A 192 -15.28 4.27 10.10
N ALA A 193 -15.45 3.48 9.04
CA ALA A 193 -14.51 2.45 8.59
C ALA A 193 -13.08 2.97 8.44
N THR A 194 -12.93 4.19 7.91
CA THR A 194 -11.61 4.82 7.70
C THR A 194 -10.95 5.36 8.97
N THR A 195 -11.71 5.52 10.06
CA THR A 195 -11.19 5.97 11.36
C THR A 195 -10.77 4.81 12.27
N VAL A 196 -11.23 3.58 12.00
CA VAL A 196 -10.88 2.40 12.80
C VAL A 196 -9.39 2.10 12.64
N THR A 197 -8.64 2.37 13.70
CA THR A 197 -7.19 2.19 13.75
C THR A 197 -6.79 1.70 15.14
N GLY A 198 -5.69 0.93 15.22
CA GLY A 198 -5.27 0.30 16.46
C GLY A 198 -6.18 -0.86 16.90
N ASN A 199 -5.98 -1.35 18.12
CA ASN A 199 -6.70 -2.49 18.67
C ASN A 199 -7.44 -2.12 19.96
N THR A 200 -8.74 -1.86 19.82
CA THR A 200 -9.66 -1.68 20.93
C THR A 200 -10.48 -2.96 21.11
N ALA A 201 -10.74 -3.36 22.35
CA ALA A 201 -11.50 -4.57 22.61
C ALA A 201 -12.93 -4.46 22.05
N ALA A 202 -13.29 -5.37 21.14
CA ALA A 202 -14.64 -5.45 20.61
C ALA A 202 -15.64 -5.76 21.74
N THR A 203 -16.75 -5.04 21.76
CA THR A 203 -17.91 -5.28 22.64
C THR A 203 -19.02 -6.02 21.92
N SER A 204 -19.16 -5.82 20.60
CA SER A 204 -20.10 -6.56 19.75
C SER A 204 -19.73 -8.04 19.68
N GLU A 205 -20.72 -8.91 19.90
CA GLU A 205 -20.51 -10.37 19.87
C GLU A 205 -20.24 -10.89 18.45
N ALA A 206 -20.87 -10.26 17.44
CA ALA A 206 -20.62 -10.54 16.04
C ALA A 206 -19.16 -10.22 15.68
N ILE A 207 -18.67 -9.05 16.10
CA ILE A 207 -17.29 -8.62 15.83
C ILE A 207 -16.29 -9.48 16.59
N LYS A 208 -16.52 -9.82 17.87
CA LYS A 208 -15.65 -10.74 18.62
C LYS A 208 -15.54 -12.11 17.94
N THR A 209 -16.68 -12.63 17.47
CA THR A 209 -16.71 -13.94 16.80
C THR A 209 -15.96 -13.88 15.47
N LEU A 210 -16.13 -12.79 14.71
CA LEU A 210 -15.43 -12.57 13.45
C LEU A 210 -13.92 -12.45 13.67
N ILE A 211 -13.48 -11.65 14.67
CA ILE A 211 -12.07 -11.57 15.08
C ILE A 211 -11.55 -12.97 15.42
N GLY A 212 -12.24 -13.74 16.26
CA GLY A 212 -11.77 -15.09 16.64
C GLY A 212 -11.72 -16.10 15.50
N ARG A 213 -12.51 -15.91 14.43
CA ARG A 213 -12.45 -16.75 13.22
C ARG A 213 -11.28 -16.37 12.31
N PHE A 214 -10.99 -15.08 12.21
CA PHE A 214 -9.90 -14.58 11.38
C PHE A 214 -8.54 -14.65 12.11
N ASP A 215 -8.53 -14.69 13.45
CA ASP A 215 -7.34 -14.88 14.28
C ASP A 215 -6.76 -16.29 14.09
N GLY A 216 -5.60 -16.38 13.43
CA GLY A 216 -4.92 -17.64 13.10
C GLY A 216 -5.20 -18.23 11.72
N SER A 217 -5.96 -17.53 10.86
CA SER A 217 -6.11 -17.85 9.44
C SER A 217 -5.08 -17.08 8.58
N ASP A 218 -5.01 -17.31 7.27
CA ASP A 218 -4.19 -16.50 6.34
C ASP A 218 -4.69 -15.04 6.20
N HIS A 219 -5.68 -14.65 7.01
CA HIS A 219 -6.29 -13.33 7.08
C HIS A 219 -5.82 -12.62 8.34
N ALA A 220 -5.34 -11.38 8.19
CA ALA A 220 -4.86 -10.60 9.32
C ALA A 220 -5.95 -9.66 9.83
N VAL A 221 -6.28 -9.75 11.12
CA VAL A 221 -7.00 -8.67 11.82
C VAL A 221 -6.02 -7.51 11.99
N VAL A 222 -6.26 -6.39 11.29
CA VAL A 222 -5.34 -5.25 11.21
C VAL A 222 -5.71 -4.16 12.22
N ALA A 223 -7.01 -4.00 12.49
CA ALA A 223 -7.50 -3.06 13.49
C ALA A 223 -8.84 -3.51 14.05
N SER A 224 -9.16 -3.07 15.25
CA SER A 224 -10.43 -3.37 15.92
C SER A 224 -10.93 -2.19 16.75
N ALA A 225 -12.25 -2.04 16.77
CA ALA A 225 -13.02 -1.12 17.58
C ALA A 225 -14.09 -1.88 18.37
N GLU A 226 -14.85 -1.16 19.20
CA GLU A 226 -15.95 -1.74 20.01
C GLU A 226 -16.97 -2.51 19.15
N ASP A 227 -17.24 -2.03 17.95
CA ASP A 227 -18.30 -2.50 17.05
C ASP A 227 -17.81 -2.68 15.60
N ALA A 228 -16.50 -2.62 15.37
CA ALA A 228 -15.94 -2.82 14.04
C ALA A 228 -14.62 -3.59 14.07
N VAL A 229 -14.31 -4.26 12.97
CA VAL A 229 -13.01 -4.90 12.75
C VAL A 229 -12.57 -4.66 11.31
N VAL A 230 -11.30 -4.33 11.15
CA VAL A 230 -10.64 -4.25 9.86
C VAL A 230 -9.81 -5.51 9.67
N ILE A 231 -10.11 -6.25 8.61
CA ILE A 231 -9.36 -7.43 8.20
C ILE A 231 -8.65 -7.16 6.88
N GLU A 232 -7.54 -7.86 6.67
CA GLU A 232 -6.79 -7.90 5.42
C GLU A 232 -6.78 -9.35 4.91
N VAL A 233 -7.23 -9.55 3.67
CA VAL A 233 -7.43 -10.88 3.08
C VAL A 233 -6.92 -10.91 1.64
N ASP A 234 -6.43 -12.05 1.18
CA ASP A 234 -6.10 -12.27 -0.23
C ASP A 234 -7.31 -12.84 -0.98
N ILE A 235 -8.04 -11.98 -1.67
CA ILE A 235 -9.23 -12.32 -2.47
C ILE A 235 -8.94 -13.17 -3.71
N SER A 236 -7.67 -13.49 -4.01
CA SER A 236 -7.34 -14.52 -4.99
C SER A 236 -7.49 -15.95 -4.46
N ASP A 237 -7.64 -16.11 -3.16
CA ASP A 237 -7.99 -17.38 -2.53
C ASP A 237 -9.48 -17.71 -2.74
N GLU A 238 -9.77 -18.97 -3.03
CA GLU A 238 -11.13 -19.49 -3.21
C GLU A 238 -11.97 -19.32 -1.93
N ASP A 239 -11.32 -19.39 -0.75
CA ASP A 239 -12.01 -19.27 0.54
C ASP A 239 -12.26 -17.82 0.94
N THR A 240 -11.53 -16.84 0.37
CA THR A 240 -11.67 -15.41 0.75
C THR A 240 -11.92 -14.44 -0.38
N THR A 241 -12.61 -14.91 -1.40
CA THR A 241 -13.21 -14.04 -2.40
C THR A 241 -14.05 -12.92 -1.79
N GLU A 242 -14.25 -11.84 -2.54
CA GLU A 242 -15.17 -10.76 -2.15
C GLU A 242 -16.59 -11.27 -1.85
N PHE A 243 -17.02 -12.33 -2.54
CA PHE A 243 -18.29 -12.99 -2.25
C PHE A 243 -18.30 -13.59 -0.84
N SER A 244 -17.25 -14.32 -0.45
CA SER A 244 -17.10 -14.89 0.89
C SER A 244 -17.11 -13.79 1.96
N MET A 245 -16.48 -12.64 1.70
CA MET A 245 -16.46 -11.52 2.64
C MET A 245 -17.85 -10.93 2.87
N VAL A 246 -18.62 -10.75 1.78
CA VAL A 246 -20.00 -10.28 1.83
C VAL A 246 -20.94 -11.31 2.46
N ASP A 247 -20.74 -12.60 2.20
CA ASP A 247 -21.54 -13.69 2.79
C ASP A 247 -21.32 -13.78 4.30
N GLU A 248 -20.07 -13.66 4.76
CA GLU A 248 -19.74 -13.59 6.19
C GLU A 248 -20.40 -12.37 6.84
N ALA A 249 -20.42 -11.20 6.16
CA ALA A 249 -21.13 -10.02 6.67
C ALA A 249 -22.64 -10.27 6.82
N HIS A 250 -23.27 -10.94 5.85
CA HIS A 250 -24.68 -11.31 5.95
C HIS A 250 -24.97 -12.30 7.07
N LEU A 251 -24.10 -13.31 7.25
CA LEU A 251 -24.24 -14.33 8.30
C LEU A 251 -24.31 -13.70 9.69
N TRP A 252 -23.54 -12.63 9.91
CA TRP A 252 -23.44 -11.94 11.20
C TRP A 252 -24.29 -10.67 11.31
N GLY A 253 -25.04 -10.30 10.26
CA GLY A 253 -25.81 -9.06 10.25
C GLY A 253 -24.91 -7.81 10.37
N LEU A 254 -23.81 -7.78 9.62
CA LEU A 254 -22.86 -6.68 9.62
C LEU A 254 -22.93 -5.91 8.31
N SER A 255 -22.57 -4.63 8.36
CA SER A 255 -22.23 -3.87 7.15
C SER A 255 -20.76 -4.08 6.84
N ILE A 256 -20.39 -4.04 5.56
CA ILE A 256 -18.99 -4.22 5.15
C ILE A 256 -18.57 -3.11 4.19
N VAL A 257 -17.42 -2.51 4.48
CA VAL A 257 -16.80 -1.47 3.66
C VAL A 257 -15.48 -2.00 3.13
N ARG A 258 -15.33 -2.04 1.82
CA ARG A 258 -14.03 -2.25 1.18
C ARG A 258 -13.25 -0.96 1.27
N LEU A 259 -12.17 -0.96 2.06
CA LEU A 259 -11.41 0.26 2.37
C LEU A 259 -10.63 0.79 1.17
N PHE A 260 -10.31 -0.08 0.22
CA PHE A 260 -9.52 0.22 -0.96
C PHE A 260 -10.16 1.28 -1.88
N ASP A 261 -11.44 1.09 -2.22
CA ASP A 261 -12.23 2.03 -3.03
C ASP A 261 -13.36 2.68 -2.22
N ARG A 262 -13.31 2.54 -0.88
CA ARG A 262 -14.29 3.08 0.07
C ARG A 262 -15.72 2.71 -0.30
N LYS A 263 -15.93 1.50 -0.79
CA LYS A 263 -17.23 1.03 -1.24
C LYS A 263 -17.93 0.24 -0.14
N VAL A 264 -19.16 0.62 0.18
CA VAL A 264 -20.05 -0.24 0.97
C VAL A 264 -20.51 -1.39 0.07
N LEU A 265 -20.15 -2.62 0.42
CA LEU A 265 -20.50 -3.80 -0.38
C LEU A 265 -21.82 -4.41 0.07
N THR A 266 -22.11 -4.34 1.36
CA THR A 266 -23.42 -4.69 1.92
C THR A 266 -23.72 -3.86 3.16
N LYS A 267 -25.02 -3.73 3.44
CA LYS A 267 -25.56 -3.07 4.61
C LYS A 267 -26.42 -4.04 5.38
N ASN A 268 -26.30 -4.03 6.70
CA ASN A 268 -27.38 -4.54 7.51
C ASN A 268 -28.54 -3.53 7.48
N LEU A 269 -29.67 -3.94 6.89
CA LEU A 269 -30.90 -3.15 6.80
C LEU A 269 -31.90 -3.48 7.92
N TYR A 270 -31.57 -4.43 8.79
CA TYR A 270 -32.39 -4.77 9.95
C TYR A 270 -31.88 -3.99 11.17
N ASN A 271 -32.51 -2.83 11.39
CA ASN A 271 -32.62 -2.20 12.70
C ASN A 271 -34.07 -2.34 13.19
#